data_AF-A0A833SLH6-F1
#
_entry.id   AF-A0A833SLH6-F1
#
_cell.length_a   1.000
_cell.length_b   1.000
_cell.length_c   1.000
_cell.angle_alpha   90.00
_cell.angle_beta   90.00
_cell.angle_gamma   90.00
#
_symmetry.space_group_name_H-M   'P 1'
#
loop_
_entity.id
_entity.type
_entity.pdbx_description
1 polymer ?
#
loop_
_entity_poly.entity_id
_entity_poly.type
_entity_poly.pdbx_seq_one_letter_code
_entity_poly.pdbx_strand_id
1 'polypeptide(L)'
;MVLLDKRKEVLRLYREILRTTRTFPHRNEQGQPWSDVLQKKARMEIEQNRYETDGETISKRILFGWKCLQEVQEKMMEKQQELASNPDSEEKR
;
A
#
# COMPACT_ATOMS: atom_id res chain seq x y z
N MET A 1 -2.15 -11.11 -25.32
CA MET A 1 -1.77 -10.11 -24.30
C MET A 1 -3.06 -9.48 -23.82
N VAL A 2 -3.51 -9.78 -22.60
CA VAL A 2 -4.80 -9.28 -22.10
C VAL A 2 -4.70 -7.76 -22.02
N LEU A 3 -5.50 -7.05 -22.82
CA LEU A 3 -5.68 -5.61 -22.71
C LEU A 3 -6.42 -5.38 -21.39
N LEU A 4 -5.68 -5.29 -20.29
CA LEU A 4 -6.28 -5.05 -18.99
C LEU A 4 -6.91 -3.66 -19.03
N ASP A 5 -8.19 -3.59 -18.68
CA ASP A 5 -8.88 -2.32 -18.51
C ASP A 5 -8.19 -1.55 -17.37
N LYS A 6 -7.47 -0.49 -17.74
CA LYS A 6 -6.67 0.33 -16.81
C LYS A 6 -7.50 0.84 -15.64
N ARG A 7 -8.79 1.16 -15.85
CA ARG A 7 -9.67 1.61 -14.77
C ARG A 7 -9.90 0.50 -13.75
N LYS A 8 -10.14 -0.72 -14.22
CA LYS A 8 -10.29 -1.89 -13.35
C LYS A 8 -8.99 -2.16 -12.58
N GLU A 9 -7.85 -1.99 -13.22
CA GLU A 9 -6.56 -2.25 -12.59
C GLU A 9 -6.19 -1.21 -11.53
N VAL A 10 -6.46 0.08 -11.78
CA VAL A 10 -6.34 1.13 -10.76
C VAL A 10 -7.21 0.82 -9.55
N LEU A 11 -8.47 0.41 -9.76
CA LEU A 11 -9.37 0.04 -8.67
C LEU A 11 -8.90 -1.21 -7.91
N ARG A 12 -8.34 -2.19 -8.62
CA ARG A 12 -7.77 -3.39 -8.01
C ARG A 12 -6.60 -3.04 -7.12
N LEU A 13 -5.64 -2.27 -7.64
CA LEU A 13 -4.49 -1.76 -6.91
C LEU A 13 -4.94 -0.97 -5.68
N TYR A 14 -5.90 -0.04 -5.84
CA TYR A 14 -6.41 0.76 -4.71
C TYR A 14 -7.00 -0.11 -3.60
N ARG A 15 -7.87 -1.07 -3.95
CA ARG A 15 -8.46 -1.99 -2.97
C ARG A 15 -7.40 -2.81 -2.25
N GLU A 16 -6.35 -3.22 -2.96
CA GLU A 16 -5.26 -3.98 -2.36
C GLU A 16 -4.41 -3.13 -1.40
N ILE A 17 -4.15 -1.87 -1.76
CA ILE A 17 -3.55 -0.89 -0.84
C ILE A 17 -4.41 -0.77 0.43
N LEU A 18 -5.74 -0.65 0.31
CA LEU A 18 -6.61 -0.57 1.49
C LEU A 18 -6.56 -1.82 2.36
N ARG A 19 -6.45 -3.01 1.77
CA ARG A 19 -6.32 -4.27 2.52
C ARG A 19 -4.98 -4.36 3.24
N THR A 20 -3.89 -4.14 2.52
CA THR A 20 -2.53 -4.18 3.07
C THR A 20 -2.34 -3.15 4.18
N THR A 21 -2.81 -1.92 3.99
CA THR A 21 -2.65 -0.86 4.99
C THR A 21 -3.43 -1.11 6.29
N ARG A 22 -4.50 -1.91 6.26
CA ARG A 22 -5.27 -2.29 7.47
C ARG A 22 -4.50 -3.23 8.40
N THR A 23 -3.50 -3.94 7.91
CA THR A 23 -2.70 -4.86 8.73
C THR A 23 -1.58 -4.15 9.49
N PHE A 24 -1.42 -2.83 9.31
CA PHE A 24 -0.39 -2.05 10.00
C PHE A 24 -0.78 -1.87 11.47
N PRO A 25 0.02 -2.41 12.42
CA PRO A 25 -0.33 -2.38 13.83
C PRO A 25 0.03 -1.04 14.51
N HIS A 26 0.97 -0.29 13.94
CA HIS A 26 1.58 0.86 14.61
C HIS A 26 0.90 2.20 14.29
N ARG A 27 1.02 3.14 15.24
CA ARG A 27 0.68 4.56 15.06
C ARG A 27 1.92 5.35 14.67
N ASN A 28 1.73 6.49 14.02
CA ASN A 28 2.80 7.44 13.73
C ASN A 28 3.17 8.25 15.00
N GLU A 29 4.19 9.10 14.88
CA GLU A 29 4.69 9.96 15.97
C GLU A 29 3.62 10.92 16.52
N GLN A 30 2.61 11.25 15.71
CA GLN A 30 1.47 12.10 16.10
C GLN A 30 0.33 11.29 16.73
N GLY A 31 0.52 9.99 16.96
CA GLY A 31 -0.48 9.09 17.52
C GLY A 31 -1.59 8.67 16.53
N GLN A 32 -1.47 8.98 15.24
CA GLN A 32 -2.45 8.56 14.23
C GLN A 32 -2.15 7.15 13.71
N PRO A 33 -3.17 6.30 13.47
CA PRO A 33 -2.97 5.01 12.82
C PRO A 33 -2.31 5.18 11.45
N TRP A 34 -1.25 4.41 11.18
CA TRP A 34 -0.61 4.43 9.86
C TRP A 34 -1.56 4.02 8.74
N SER A 35 -2.51 3.12 9.03
CA SER A 35 -3.59 2.72 8.13
C SER A 35 -4.33 3.93 7.57
N ASP A 36 -4.82 4.82 8.44
CA ASP A 36 -5.60 5.99 8.04
C ASP A 36 -4.78 6.98 7.20
N VAL A 37 -3.53 7.21 7.60
CA VAL A 37 -2.61 8.11 6.89
C VAL A 37 -2.36 7.60 5.48
N LEU A 38 -2.00 6.31 5.34
CA LEU A 38 -1.69 5.69 4.06
C LEU A 38 -2.91 5.61 3.14
N GLN A 39 -4.09 5.27 3.67
CA GLN A 39 -5.33 5.22 2.89
C GLN A 39 -5.72 6.61 2.37
N LYS A 40 -5.56 7.65 3.20
CA LYS A 40 -5.81 9.04 2.79
C LYS A 40 -4.84 9.49 1.70
N LYS A 41 -3.56 9.15 1.85
CA LYS A 41 -2.52 9.46 0.85
C LYS A 41 -2.79 8.75 -0.48
N ALA A 42 -3.10 7.45 -0.46
CA ALA A 42 -3.43 6.68 -1.66
C ALA A 42 -4.67 7.24 -2.38
N ARG A 43 -5.72 7.61 -1.63
CA ARG A 43 -6.90 8.27 -2.21
C ARG A 43 -6.55 9.59 -2.87
N MET A 44 -5.80 10.43 -2.17
CA MET A 44 -5.38 11.74 -2.70
C MET A 44 -4.58 11.60 -3.99
N GLU A 45 -3.65 10.64 -4.05
CA GLU A 45 -2.82 10.41 -5.23
C GLU A 45 -3.68 9.99 -6.45
N ILE A 46 -4.64 9.09 -6.27
CA ILE A 46 -5.54 8.67 -7.35
C ILE A 46 -6.42 9.83 -7.81
N GLU A 47 -6.99 10.60 -6.87
CA GLU A 47 -7.83 11.75 -7.20
C GLU A 47 -7.06 12.85 -7.95
N GLN A 48 -5.82 13.12 -7.55
CA GLN A 48 -4.94 14.09 -8.22
C GLN A 48 -4.68 13.72 -9.69
N ASN A 49 -4.73 12.42 -10.02
CA ASN A 49 -4.42 11.90 -11.35
C ASN A 49 -5.68 11.41 -12.10
N ARG A 50 -6.89 11.73 -11.61
CA ARG A 50 -8.14 11.18 -12.17
C ARG A 50 -8.44 11.58 -13.62
N TYR A 51 -7.84 12.69 -14.07
CA TYR A 51 -7.98 13.22 -15.42
C TYR A 51 -6.81 12.88 -16.33
N GLU A 52 -5.86 12.05 -15.86
CA GLU A 52 -4.81 11.54 -16.73
C GLU A 52 -5.43 10.72 -17.87
N THR A 53 -5.02 11.05 -19.09
CA THR A 53 -5.48 10.38 -20.31
C THR A 53 -4.37 9.67 -21.06
N ASP A 54 -3.11 10.00 -20.76
CA ASP A 54 -1.97 9.33 -21.38
C ASP A 54 -1.90 7.87 -20.95
N GLY A 55 -2.03 6.99 -21.95
CA GLY A 55 -2.09 5.57 -21.73
C GLY A 55 -0.79 5.00 -21.14
N GLU A 56 0.35 5.53 -21.54
CA GLU A 56 1.65 5.05 -21.08
C GLU A 56 1.91 5.45 -19.62
N THR A 57 1.61 6.69 -19.27
CA THR A 57 1.69 7.21 -17.90
C THR A 57 0.82 6.40 -16.96
N ILE A 58 -0.45 6.14 -17.31
CA ILE A 58 -1.34 5.32 -16.48
C ILE A 58 -0.75 3.92 -16.27
N SER A 59 -0.26 3.28 -17.33
CA SER A 59 0.34 1.94 -17.25
C SER A 59 1.58 1.92 -16.35
N LYS A 60 2.48 2.91 -16.48
CA LYS A 60 3.67 3.04 -15.62
C LYS A 60 3.28 3.22 -14.16
N ARG A 61 2.33 4.11 -13.86
CA ARG A 61 1.87 4.35 -12.49
C ARG A 61 1.27 3.10 -11.86
N ILE A 62 0.46 2.35 -12.60
CA ILE A 62 -0.08 1.06 -12.14
C ILE A 62 1.06 0.08 -11.84
N LEU A 63 2.02 -0.08 -12.75
CA LEU A 63 3.14 -1.00 -12.60
C LEU A 63 3.99 -0.65 -11.37
N PHE A 64 4.37 0.62 -11.22
CA PHE A 64 5.13 1.08 -10.06
C PHE A 64 4.34 0.96 -8.77
N GLY A 65 3.04 1.26 -8.79
CA GLY A 65 2.17 1.11 -7.62
C GLY A 65 2.11 -0.33 -7.13
N TRP A 66 1.98 -1.31 -8.04
CA TRP A 66 2.04 -2.74 -7.68
C TRP A 66 3.41 -3.14 -7.13
N LYS A 67 4.50 -2.69 -7.74
CA LYS A 67 5.86 -2.96 -7.25
C LYS A 67 6.05 -2.44 -5.83
N CYS A 68 5.69 -1.18 -5.57
CA CYS A 68 5.78 -0.60 -4.23
C CYS A 68 4.90 -1.33 -3.22
N LEU A 69 3.69 -1.74 -3.61
CA LEU A 69 2.81 -2.50 -2.74
C LEU A 69 3.40 -3.87 -2.37
N GLN A 70 4.00 -4.56 -3.34
CA GLN A 70 4.67 -5.84 -3.12
C GLN A 70 5.85 -5.68 -2.15
N GLU A 71 6.72 -4.69 -2.35
CA GLU A 71 7.84 -4.41 -1.45
C GLU A 71 7.36 -4.11 -0.01
N VAL A 72 6.23 -3.41 0.13
CA VAL A 72 5.62 -3.15 1.44
C VAL A 72 5.09 -4.44 2.07
N GLN A 73 4.42 -5.30 1.31
CA GLN A 73 3.91 -6.57 1.79
C GLN A 73 5.04 -7.50 2.25
N GLU A 74 6.13 -7.58 1.47
CA GLU A 74 7.31 -8.37 1.80
C GLU A 74 7.93 -7.91 3.13
N LYS A 75 8.21 -6.61 3.28
CA LYS A 75 8.76 -6.05 4.54
C LYS A 75 7.85 -6.25 5.74
N MET A 76 6.54 -6.17 5.55
CA MET A 76 5.57 -6.41 6.62
C MET A 76 5.58 -7.89 7.03
N MET A 77 5.68 -8.81 6.08
CA MET A 77 5.76 -10.24 6.35
C MET A 77 7.06 -10.61 7.06
N GLU A 78 8.20 -10.08 6.62
CA GLU A 78 9.51 -10.24 7.28
C GLU A 78 9.43 -9.81 8.75
N LYS A 79 8.90 -8.61 9.00
CA LYS A 79 8.77 -8.07 10.36
C LYS A 79 7.80 -8.89 11.23
N GLN A 80 6.72 -9.41 10.67
CA GLN A 80 5.81 -10.30 11.39
C GLN A 80 6.49 -11.64 11.76
N GLN A 81 7.33 -12.19 10.87
CA GLN A 81 8.10 -13.40 11.15
C GLN A 81 9.17 -13.17 12.22
N GLU A 82 9.87 -12.02 12.19
CA GLU A 82 10.82 -11.63 13.24
C GLU A 82 10.14 -11.55 14.61
N LEU A 83 8.98 -10.90 14.71
CA LEU A 83 8.22 -10.80 15.95
C LEU A 83 7.71 -12.17 16.44
N ALA A 84 7.24 -13.03 15.53
CA ALA A 84 6.76 -14.37 15.87
C ALA A 84 7.89 -15.32 16.33
N SER A 85 9.10 -15.13 15.80
CA SER A 85 10.29 -15.92 16.18
C SER A 85 10.98 -15.41 17.44
N ASN A 86 10.71 -14.17 17.87
CA ASN A 86 11.37 -13.55 19.03
C ASN A 86 10.38 -12.83 19.98
N PRO A 87 9.54 -13.59 20.71
CA PRO A 87 8.44 -13.04 21.53
C PRO A 87 8.90 -12.20 22.74
N ASP A 88 10.18 -12.26 23.15
CA ASP A 88 10.68 -11.62 24.37
C ASP A 88 11.16 -10.15 24.20
N SER A 89 11.02 -9.56 23.01
CA SER A 89 11.64 -8.27 22.69
C SER A 89 10.78 -7.02 22.96
N GLU A 90 9.52 -7.17 23.39
CA GLU A 90 8.63 -6.03 23.69
C GLU A 90 8.41 -5.73 25.20
N GLU A 91 9.03 -6.44 26.15
CA GLU A 91 8.87 -6.13 27.59
C GLU A 91 9.82 -5.04 28.13
N LYS A 92 10.49 -4.28 27.25
CA LYS A 92 11.23 -3.07 27.64
C LYS A 92 11.03 -1.93 26.66
N ARG A 93 9.95 -1.17 26.85
CA ARG A 93 9.96 0.27 26.55
C ARG A 93 8.89 1.04 27.29
#